data_AF-A0A498DS01-F1
#
_entry.id   AF-A0A498DS01-F1
#
_cell.length_a   1.000
_cell.length_b   1.000
_cell.length_c   1.000
_cell.angle_alpha   90.00
_cell.angle_beta   90.00
_cell.angle_gamma   90.00
#
_symmetry.space_group_name_H-M   'P 1'
#
loop_
_entity.id
_entity.type
_entity.pdbx_description
1 polymer ?
#
loop_
_entity_poly.entity_id
_entity_poly.type
_entity_poly.pdbx_seq_one_letter_code
_entity_poly.pdbx_strand_id
1 'polypeptide(L)'
;MEWLNAENVLGTAGVLVTLAVLAYERLIPGLKRIGYRVQMDTKIGGDQENGEADVRLGLFDEFPDMSEGSLVLLRIENDGLRAIGQNSYESDGLTVTFTDRTVRGVAVTEPNPEELVESLTAERGLRHEGNKIHLPKVPLNKGHHFKLLVMLNGPGIGREVKVRGTINEGTVKRNRQQPRPSNLLLGVVVFLVLLVGVQQSLLWRSQGQEPPRMGCAEGRLTIVGSTALRPAMERIAEEYESDCSGAEIEVAADGSREGLQLLDAEGRKAKDGAPPMVAISDGRASGHEELREDPVGVAVFAMVVNDGVGLDDISLADLRRLYRGEVRNWRELGGHDLPVRLVSRSSASGTRGIFQESVLKGFEPGVSSQDCVRRDDPAARQSRCERRDTPTVLAEVGEIAGAVGYGEQKAASEAPGVKLLRLEGHAADSETVRAGTYPFRATEYAYTYGSPPADSLPAEFLGYLSDGAAQRVLRSHGHLSCAGLRSAQLC
;
A
#
# COMPACT_ATOMS: atom_id res chain seq x y z
N MET A 1 -11.41 -7.33 8.28
CA MET A 1 -10.32 -8.30 8.53
C MET A 1 -9.09 -7.84 7.73
N GLU A 2 -8.55 -6.67 8.05
CA GLU A 2 -7.47 -6.03 7.27
C GLU A 2 -6.11 -6.08 7.98
N TRP A 3 -5.98 -6.80 9.11
CA TRP A 3 -4.66 -6.90 9.77
C TRP A 3 -3.68 -7.79 9.01
N LEU A 4 -4.18 -8.71 8.16
CA LEU A 4 -3.40 -9.71 7.43
C LEU A 4 -2.76 -9.13 6.17
N ASN A 5 -2.10 -7.97 6.27
CA ASN A 5 -1.18 -7.56 5.22
C ASN A 5 0.03 -8.51 5.22
N ALA A 6 0.43 -8.96 4.02
CA ALA A 6 1.47 -9.97 3.83
C ALA A 6 2.79 -9.61 4.54
N GLU A 7 3.09 -8.32 4.65
CA GLU A 7 4.26 -7.79 5.35
C GLU A 7 4.23 -8.05 6.87
N ASN A 8 3.07 -7.89 7.51
CA ASN A 8 2.91 -8.16 8.94
C ASN A 8 2.99 -9.65 9.26
N VAL A 9 2.50 -10.50 8.35
CA VAL A 9 2.56 -11.97 8.47
C VAL A 9 4.01 -12.46 8.31
N LEU A 10 4.76 -11.91 7.35
CA LEU A 10 6.18 -12.22 7.15
C LEU A 10 7.03 -11.80 8.35
N GLY A 11 6.78 -10.60 8.90
CA GLY A 11 7.50 -10.09 10.06
C GLY A 11 7.27 -10.93 11.32
N THR A 12 6.02 -11.29 11.61
CA THR A 12 5.70 -12.15 12.78
C THR A 12 6.19 -13.59 12.60
N ALA A 13 6.12 -14.14 11.38
CA ALA A 13 6.67 -15.46 11.09
C ALA A 13 8.18 -15.51 11.34
N GLY A 14 8.94 -14.49 10.93
CA GLY A 14 10.38 -14.43 11.14
C GLY A 14 10.79 -14.44 12.62
N VAL A 15 10.06 -13.71 13.48
CA VAL A 15 10.31 -13.68 14.92
C VAL A 15 9.97 -15.01 15.58
N LEU A 16 8.84 -15.62 15.21
CA LEU A 16 8.42 -16.92 15.76
C LEU A 16 9.37 -18.05 15.37
N VAL A 17 9.87 -18.07 14.13
CA VAL A 17 10.88 -19.05 13.69
C VAL A 17 12.18 -18.88 14.48
N THR A 18 12.63 -17.64 14.69
CA THR A 18 13.85 -17.37 15.45
C THR A 18 13.73 -17.81 16.90
N LEU A 19 12.60 -17.52 17.55
CA LEU A 19 12.29 -17.99 18.91
C LEU A 19 12.17 -19.51 18.98
N ALA A 20 11.57 -20.15 17.98
CA ALA A 20 11.44 -21.59 17.90
C ALA A 20 12.80 -22.30 17.74
N VAL A 21 13.71 -21.77 16.93
CA VAL A 21 15.08 -22.30 16.78
C VAL A 21 15.87 -22.17 18.07
N LEU A 22 15.81 -21.00 18.73
CA LEU A 22 16.43 -20.76 20.03
C LEU A 22 15.86 -21.66 21.14
N ALA A 23 14.54 -21.87 21.13
CA ALA A 23 13.86 -22.77 22.06
C ALA A 23 14.25 -24.22 21.79
N TYR A 24 14.31 -24.64 20.53
CA TYR A 24 14.67 -25.99 20.13
C TYR A 24 16.11 -26.34 20.53
N GLU A 25 17.09 -25.47 20.23
CA GLU A 25 18.48 -25.66 20.65
C GLU A 25 18.65 -25.72 22.18
N ARG A 26 17.73 -25.11 22.94
CA ARG A 26 17.83 -24.98 24.40
C ARG A 26 17.00 -26.01 25.17
N LEU A 27 15.97 -26.61 24.55
CA LEU A 27 14.98 -27.44 25.24
C LEU A 27 15.02 -28.93 24.85
N ILE A 28 15.51 -29.34 23.68
CA ILE A 28 15.38 -30.73 23.19
C ILE A 28 16.54 -31.07 22.22
N PRO A 29 17.39 -32.14 22.35
CA PRO A 29 17.74 -33.09 23.42
C PRO A 29 19.25 -33.11 23.84
N GLY A 30 19.55 -33.72 25.00
CA GLY A 30 20.92 -34.08 25.45
C GLY A 30 21.29 -33.72 26.91
N LEU A 31 20.32 -33.76 27.84
CA LEU A 31 20.47 -33.21 29.19
C LEU A 31 21.65 -33.80 29.98
N LYS A 32 21.90 -35.12 29.93
CA LYS A 32 23.11 -35.75 30.50
C LYS A 32 24.06 -36.15 29.36
N ARG A 33 25.25 -35.55 29.31
CA ARG A 33 26.22 -35.83 28.24
C ARG A 33 27.64 -35.86 28.79
N ILE A 34 28.34 -36.97 28.58
CA ILE A 34 29.78 -37.05 28.81
C ILE A 34 30.49 -36.78 27.49
N GLY A 35 31.18 -35.64 27.45
CA GLY A 35 32.11 -35.30 26.39
C GLY A 35 33.49 -35.84 26.69
N TYR A 36 34.19 -36.27 25.66
CA TYR A 36 35.62 -36.56 25.77
C TYR A 36 36.40 -36.00 24.58
N ARG A 37 37.64 -35.58 24.85
CA ARG A 37 38.57 -35.11 23.82
C ARG A 37 40.01 -35.45 24.15
N VAL A 38 40.76 -35.86 23.14
CA VAL A 38 42.22 -36.02 23.21
C VAL A 38 42.84 -34.64 23.02
N GLN A 39 43.51 -34.13 24.06
CA GLN A 39 44.18 -32.82 24.03
C GLN A 39 45.65 -32.92 23.62
N MET A 40 46.27 -34.07 23.87
CA MET A 40 47.64 -34.39 23.52
C MET A 40 47.71 -35.87 23.16
N ASP A 41 48.45 -36.22 22.13
CA ASP A 41 48.84 -37.58 21.75
C ASP A 41 50.22 -37.47 21.11
N THR A 42 51.27 -37.70 21.91
CA THR A 42 52.67 -37.40 21.54
C THR A 42 53.56 -38.57 21.90
N LYS A 43 54.51 -38.93 21.05
CA LYS A 43 55.50 -39.97 21.32
C LYS A 43 56.51 -39.54 22.38
N ILE A 44 56.93 -40.49 23.22
CA ILE A 44 57.99 -40.36 24.21
C ILE A 44 59.25 -40.91 23.52
N GLY A 45 59.96 -40.05 22.78
CA GLY A 45 61.13 -40.44 21.98
C GLY A 45 61.09 -39.85 20.57
N GLY A 46 62.22 -39.96 19.84
CA GLY A 46 62.32 -39.45 18.47
C GLY A 46 61.55 -40.31 17.46
N ASP A 47 60.92 -39.67 16.48
CA ASP A 47 60.45 -40.34 15.26
C ASP A 47 61.57 -40.32 14.22
N GLN A 48 61.97 -41.49 13.71
CA GLN A 48 62.93 -41.62 12.59
C GLN A 48 62.23 -41.91 11.25
N GLU A 49 60.89 -41.89 11.18
CA GLU A 49 60.13 -42.30 9.99
C GLU A 49 59.76 -41.17 9.02
N ASN A 50 59.83 -39.89 9.45
CA ASN A 50 59.73 -38.75 8.55
C ASN A 50 61.02 -37.95 8.70
N GLY A 51 61.75 -37.72 7.60
CA GLY A 51 63.09 -37.10 7.57
C GLY A 51 63.21 -35.64 8.06
N GLU A 52 62.38 -35.20 9.00
CA GLU A 52 62.60 -34.02 9.83
C GLU A 52 63.11 -34.46 11.20
N ALA A 53 64.39 -34.18 11.45
CA ALA A 53 65.06 -34.48 12.71
C ALA A 53 64.50 -33.59 13.84
N ASP A 54 63.39 -33.98 14.47
CA ASP A 54 62.99 -33.41 15.76
C ASP A 54 63.80 -34.12 16.86
N VAL A 55 65.07 -33.73 16.99
CA VAL A 55 66.00 -34.25 18.00
C VAL A 55 65.55 -33.76 19.38
N ARG A 56 64.71 -34.54 20.05
CA ARG A 56 64.48 -34.40 21.50
C ARG A 56 65.42 -35.35 22.24
N LEU A 57 66.54 -34.83 22.74
CA LEU A 57 67.42 -35.51 23.69
C LEU A 57 66.64 -35.84 24.98
N GLY A 58 66.46 -37.12 25.27
CA GLY A 58 65.88 -37.62 26.51
C GLY A 58 66.48 -38.97 26.88
N LEU A 59 66.62 -39.26 28.17
CA LEU A 59 67.22 -40.50 28.71
C LEU A 59 66.27 -41.72 28.62
N PHE A 60 65.24 -41.67 27.76
CA PHE A 60 64.22 -42.71 27.67
C PHE A 60 64.70 -43.99 26.95
N ASP A 61 65.77 -43.88 26.16
CA ASP A 61 66.40 -45.01 25.46
C ASP A 61 67.08 -46.02 26.40
N GLU A 62 67.20 -45.72 27.70
CA GLU A 62 67.74 -46.63 28.72
C GLU A 62 66.74 -47.71 29.19
N PHE A 63 65.47 -47.61 28.76
CA PHE A 63 64.41 -48.56 29.10
C PHE A 63 63.93 -49.30 27.84
N PRO A 64 64.34 -50.57 27.60
CA PRO A 64 64.01 -51.33 26.37
C PRO A 64 62.51 -51.42 26.07
N ASP A 65 61.66 -51.37 27.10
CA ASP A 65 60.20 -51.47 27.01
C ASP A 65 59.48 -50.16 26.63
N MET A 66 60.22 -49.06 26.40
CA MET A 66 59.68 -47.70 26.17
C MET A 66 60.03 -47.07 24.82
N SER A 67 60.68 -47.81 23.91
CA SER A 67 61.06 -47.35 22.57
C SER A 67 59.87 -46.90 21.69
N GLU A 68 58.67 -47.43 21.95
CA GLU A 68 57.40 -47.01 21.33
C GLU A 68 56.45 -46.32 22.33
N GLY A 69 57.00 -45.67 23.35
CA GLY A 69 56.24 -44.94 24.36
C GLY A 69 55.46 -43.77 23.75
N SER A 70 54.23 -43.52 24.23
CA SER A 70 53.47 -42.29 23.92
C SER A 70 52.69 -41.78 25.15
N LEU A 71 52.48 -40.47 25.23
CA LEU A 71 51.64 -39.81 26.22
C LEU A 71 50.36 -39.30 25.55
N VAL A 72 49.22 -39.69 26.13
CA VAL A 72 47.91 -39.16 25.77
C VAL A 72 47.32 -38.38 26.94
N LEU A 73 46.89 -37.13 26.69
CA LEU A 73 46.09 -36.36 27.63
C LEU A 73 44.63 -36.39 27.20
N LEU A 74 43.82 -37.22 27.84
CA LEU A 74 42.39 -37.36 27.57
C LEU A 74 41.58 -36.55 28.57
N ARG A 75 40.85 -35.54 28.11
CA ARG A 75 39.89 -34.81 28.95
C ARG A 75 38.52 -35.46 28.86
N ILE A 76 37.89 -35.67 30.01
CA ILE A 76 36.52 -36.15 30.14
C ILE A 76 35.73 -35.09 30.92
N GLU A 77 34.57 -34.68 30.40
CA GLU A 77 33.77 -33.60 30.99
C GLU A 77 32.27 -33.84 30.85
N ASN A 78 31.46 -33.25 31.74
CA ASN A 78 30.02 -33.17 31.53
C ASN A 78 29.69 -31.92 30.69
N ASP A 79 29.54 -32.16 29.39
CA ASP A 79 29.12 -31.18 28.40
C ASP A 79 27.59 -31.00 28.34
N GLY A 80 26.83 -31.74 29.16
CA GLY A 80 25.39 -31.66 29.26
C GLY A 80 24.89 -30.51 30.14
N LEU A 81 23.58 -30.42 30.29
CA LEU A 81 22.91 -29.41 31.14
C LEU A 81 22.55 -29.94 32.53
N ARG A 82 22.41 -31.26 32.71
CA ARG A 82 22.07 -31.93 33.97
C ARG A 82 23.30 -32.61 34.59
N ALA A 83 23.29 -32.70 35.91
CA ALA A 83 24.26 -33.46 36.66
C ALA A 83 24.17 -34.96 36.35
N ILE A 84 25.32 -35.62 36.35
CA ILE A 84 25.48 -37.06 36.18
C ILE A 84 25.92 -37.60 37.54
N GLY A 85 24.98 -38.12 38.32
CA GLY A 85 25.30 -38.81 39.58
C GLY A 85 25.75 -40.25 39.34
N GLN A 86 26.26 -40.92 40.37
CA GLN A 86 26.69 -42.32 40.28
C GLN A 86 25.57 -43.26 39.78
N ASN A 87 24.32 -43.02 40.19
CA ASN A 87 23.15 -43.79 39.75
C ASN A 87 22.74 -43.52 38.29
N SER A 88 23.38 -42.56 37.61
CA SER A 88 23.13 -42.30 36.19
C SER A 88 23.88 -43.26 35.27
N TYR A 89 24.90 -43.96 35.77
CA TYR A 89 25.66 -44.95 35.00
C TYR A 89 24.94 -46.30 35.04
N GLU A 90 24.51 -46.78 33.87
CA GLU A 90 23.95 -48.12 33.70
C GLU A 90 25.08 -49.17 33.67
N SER A 91 26.21 -48.82 33.06
CA SER A 91 27.47 -49.60 33.14
C SER A 91 28.22 -49.33 34.43
N ASP A 92 29.22 -50.16 34.74
CA ASP A 92 30.13 -49.96 35.88
C ASP A 92 31.18 -48.86 35.60
N GLY A 93 30.67 -47.65 35.28
CA GLY A 93 31.47 -46.49 34.87
C GLY A 93 31.75 -46.44 33.37
N LEU A 94 32.92 -45.92 32.99
CA LEU A 94 33.34 -45.72 31.59
C LEU A 94 34.54 -46.61 31.26
N THR A 95 34.65 -47.02 30.00
CA THR A 95 35.83 -47.73 29.49
C THR A 95 36.46 -46.92 28.37
N VAL A 96 37.71 -46.52 28.57
CA VAL A 96 38.55 -45.90 27.54
C VAL A 96 39.33 -47.01 26.86
N THR A 97 39.29 -47.07 25.53
CA THR A 97 40.03 -48.04 24.72
C THR A 97 40.97 -47.30 23.78
N PHE A 98 42.24 -47.69 23.82
CA PHE A 98 43.28 -47.20 22.91
C PHE A 98 43.50 -48.22 21.81
N THR A 99 43.37 -47.81 20.55
CA THR A 99 43.56 -48.70 19.39
C THR A 99 45.05 -48.92 19.17
N ASP A 100 45.46 -50.17 18.97
CA ASP A 100 46.84 -50.61 18.68
C ASP A 100 47.91 -50.24 19.72
N ARG A 101 47.50 -49.86 20.94
CA ARG A 101 48.40 -49.39 22.02
C ARG A 101 48.06 -50.00 23.37
N THR A 102 49.08 -50.33 24.16
CA THR A 102 48.95 -50.89 25.51
C THR A 102 49.13 -49.80 26.57
N VAL A 103 48.33 -49.84 27.64
CA VAL A 103 48.38 -48.89 28.75
C VAL A 103 49.42 -49.34 29.77
N ARG A 104 50.47 -48.53 29.95
CA ARG A 104 51.53 -48.75 30.94
C ARG A 104 51.28 -48.02 32.26
N GLY A 105 50.57 -46.91 32.21
CA GLY A 105 50.19 -46.17 33.41
C GLY A 105 49.13 -45.10 33.10
N VAL A 106 48.41 -44.69 34.14
CA VAL A 106 47.42 -43.62 34.08
C VAL A 106 47.52 -42.77 35.34
N ALA A 107 47.54 -41.46 35.17
CA ALA A 107 47.42 -40.48 36.22
C ALA A 107 46.22 -39.57 35.96
N VAL A 108 45.45 -39.26 36.99
CA VAL A 108 44.38 -38.27 36.94
C VAL A 108 45.00 -36.90 37.16
N THR A 109 44.74 -35.96 36.26
CA THR A 109 45.26 -34.59 36.33
C THR A 109 44.13 -33.58 36.15
N GLU A 110 44.29 -32.39 36.75
CA GLU A 110 43.31 -31.29 36.69
C GLU A 110 41.85 -31.71 36.97
N PRO A 111 41.55 -32.35 38.12
CA PRO A 111 40.18 -32.56 38.56
C PRO A 111 39.51 -31.20 38.82
N ASN A 112 38.31 -31.01 38.28
CA ASN A 112 37.49 -29.84 38.55
C ASN A 112 36.04 -30.26 38.83
N PRO A 113 35.57 -30.13 40.07
CA PRO A 113 36.28 -29.60 41.24
C PRO A 113 37.28 -30.64 41.82
N GLU A 114 38.13 -30.23 42.76
CA GLU A 114 39.23 -31.07 43.25
C GLU A 114 38.75 -32.38 43.90
N GLU A 115 37.54 -32.41 44.44
CA GLU A 115 36.94 -33.57 45.12
C GLU A 115 36.66 -34.75 44.17
N LEU A 116 36.70 -34.54 42.85
CA LEU A 116 36.56 -35.63 41.88
C LEU A 116 37.64 -36.71 42.04
N VAL A 117 38.81 -36.36 42.59
CA VAL A 117 39.90 -37.32 42.84
C VAL A 117 39.46 -38.44 43.77
N GLU A 118 38.60 -38.18 44.74
CA GLU A 118 38.10 -39.19 45.69
C GLU A 118 37.28 -40.28 45.00
N SER A 119 36.65 -39.95 43.87
CA SER A 119 35.90 -40.90 43.04
C SER A 119 36.78 -41.63 42.03
N LEU A 120 38.03 -41.20 41.84
CA LEU A 120 38.96 -41.67 40.81
C LEU A 120 40.15 -42.43 41.40
N THR A 121 39.90 -43.33 42.35
CA THR A 121 40.92 -44.15 43.02
C THR A 121 40.86 -45.61 42.57
N ALA A 122 41.96 -46.35 42.79
CA ALA A 122 42.02 -47.78 42.49
C ALA A 122 40.96 -48.59 43.26
N GLU A 123 40.73 -48.25 44.53
CA GLU A 123 39.68 -48.86 45.37
C GLU A 123 38.27 -48.66 44.82
N ARG A 124 38.03 -47.53 44.15
CA ARG A 124 36.75 -47.21 43.52
C ARG A 124 36.57 -47.86 42.16
N GLY A 125 37.62 -48.49 41.61
CA GLY A 125 37.58 -49.23 40.35
C GLY A 125 38.42 -48.64 39.23
N LEU A 126 39.23 -47.60 39.48
CA LEU A 126 40.19 -47.09 38.49
C LEU A 126 41.29 -48.15 38.27
N ARG A 127 41.29 -48.77 37.10
CA ARG A 127 42.30 -49.77 36.72
C ARG A 127 42.57 -49.73 35.22
N HIS A 128 43.72 -50.24 34.82
CA HIS A 128 44.04 -50.46 33.41
C HIS A 128 44.37 -51.93 33.16
N GLU A 129 43.98 -52.42 31.99
CA GLU A 129 44.25 -53.80 31.55
C GLU A 129 44.43 -53.80 30.03
N GLY A 130 45.58 -54.30 29.56
CA GLY A 130 45.91 -54.33 28.14
C GLY A 130 45.82 -52.93 27.51
N ASN A 131 44.87 -52.73 26.60
CA ASN A 131 44.63 -51.47 25.89
C ASN A 131 43.46 -50.63 26.46
N LYS A 132 42.97 -50.98 27.65
CA LYS A 132 41.78 -50.36 28.25
C LYS A 132 42.08 -49.70 29.59
N ILE A 133 41.37 -48.62 29.87
CA ILE A 133 41.25 -48.02 31.20
C ILE A 133 39.79 -48.11 31.62
N HIS A 134 39.55 -48.72 32.78
CA HIS A 134 38.26 -48.75 33.43
C HIS A 134 38.19 -47.58 34.40
N LEU A 135 37.25 -46.68 34.15
CA LEU A 135 36.96 -45.54 35.00
C LEU A 135 35.73 -45.86 35.85
N PRO A 136 35.76 -45.57 37.16
CA PRO A 136 34.62 -45.79 38.03
C PRO A 136 33.47 -44.82 37.73
N LYS A 137 32.36 -44.96 38.45
CA LYS A 137 31.21 -44.06 38.36
C LYS A 137 31.56 -42.71 39.01
N VAL A 138 31.92 -41.72 38.20
CA VAL A 138 32.32 -40.39 38.67
C VAL A 138 31.12 -39.43 38.65
N PRO A 139 30.77 -38.77 39.77
CA PRO A 139 29.73 -37.75 39.76
C PRO A 139 30.21 -36.49 39.04
N LEU A 140 29.52 -36.07 37.97
CA LEU A 140 29.89 -34.90 37.17
C LEU A 140 28.72 -33.92 37.06
N ASN A 141 28.80 -32.77 37.73
CA ASN A 141 27.87 -31.66 37.47
C ASN A 141 28.24 -30.94 36.16
N LYS A 142 27.39 -30.04 35.71
CA LYS A 142 27.62 -29.26 34.49
C LYS A 142 28.98 -28.54 34.54
N GLY A 143 29.84 -28.78 33.55
CA GLY A 143 31.17 -28.18 33.46
C GLY A 143 32.26 -28.86 34.30
N HIS A 144 31.91 -29.84 35.14
CA HIS A 144 32.89 -30.66 35.84
C HIS A 144 33.69 -31.48 34.83
N HIS A 145 34.99 -31.62 35.08
CA HIS A 145 35.89 -32.35 34.21
C HIS A 145 37.10 -32.87 34.97
N PHE A 146 37.78 -33.83 34.35
CA PHE A 146 39.10 -34.27 34.76
C PHE A 146 39.89 -34.67 33.51
N LYS A 147 41.21 -34.75 33.64
CA LYS A 147 42.09 -35.25 32.60
C LYS A 147 42.73 -36.55 33.04
N LEU A 148 43.03 -37.39 32.08
CA LEU A 148 43.82 -38.59 32.23
C LEU A 148 45.09 -38.39 31.44
N LEU A 149 46.23 -38.34 32.14
CA LEU A 149 47.54 -38.47 31.53
C LEU A 149 47.86 -39.96 31.45
N VAL A 150 47.89 -40.50 30.24
CA VAL A 150 48.04 -41.93 29.98
C VAL A 150 49.36 -42.18 29.30
N MET A 151 50.15 -43.07 29.90
CA MET A 151 51.37 -43.59 29.29
C MET A 151 51.05 -44.88 28.54
N LEU A 152 51.34 -44.88 27.25
CA LEU A 152 51.04 -45.96 26.32
C LEU A 152 52.33 -46.52 25.74
N ASN A 153 52.29 -47.77 25.28
CA ASN A 153 53.36 -48.41 24.51
C ASN A 153 52.75 -49.14 23.30
N GLY A 154 53.29 -48.93 22.10
CA GLY A 154 52.89 -49.57 20.85
C GLY A 154 52.89 -48.62 19.64
N PRO A 155 52.73 -49.15 18.42
CA PRO A 155 52.89 -48.38 17.19
C PRO A 155 51.70 -47.43 16.93
N GLY A 156 51.97 -46.12 16.86
CA GLY A 156 51.07 -45.14 16.23
C GLY A 156 50.61 -43.98 17.11
N ILE A 157 51.03 -42.77 16.73
CA ILE A 157 50.45 -41.50 17.18
C ILE A 157 49.14 -41.24 16.43
N GLY A 158 48.13 -40.67 17.08
CA GLY A 158 46.88 -40.25 16.42
C GLY A 158 45.87 -41.37 16.16
N ARG A 159 46.12 -42.58 16.69
CA ARG A 159 45.19 -43.72 16.63
C ARG A 159 43.96 -43.46 17.50
N GLU A 160 42.81 -43.98 17.05
CA GLU A 160 41.51 -43.66 17.64
C GLU A 160 41.42 -44.05 19.12
N VAL A 161 41.00 -43.08 19.95
CA VAL A 161 40.64 -43.29 21.36
C VAL A 161 39.12 -43.34 21.49
N LYS A 162 38.59 -44.48 21.95
CA LYS A 162 37.14 -44.69 22.13
C LYS A 162 36.79 -44.69 23.60
N VAL A 163 35.83 -43.85 24.00
CA VAL A 163 35.24 -43.91 25.34
C VAL A 163 33.85 -44.51 25.21
N ARG A 164 33.63 -45.64 25.89
CA ARG A 164 32.34 -46.34 25.93
C ARG A 164 31.77 -46.32 27.34
N GLY A 165 30.44 -46.24 27.43
CA GLY A 165 29.68 -46.31 28.67
C GLY A 165 28.22 -45.98 28.39
N THR A 166 27.32 -46.47 29.24
CA THR A 166 25.88 -46.23 29.13
C THR A 166 25.40 -45.36 30.28
N ILE A 167 24.62 -44.33 29.93
CA ILE A 167 24.09 -43.35 30.87
C ILE A 167 22.58 -43.29 30.65
N ASN A 168 21.81 -43.43 31.73
CA ASN A 168 20.37 -43.31 31.66
C ASN A 168 19.97 -41.91 31.15
N GLU A 169 19.16 -41.87 30.09
CA GLU A 169 18.74 -40.65 29.38
C GLU A 169 19.94 -39.77 28.92
N GLY A 170 21.09 -40.41 28.64
CA GLY A 170 22.33 -39.71 28.31
C GLY A 170 23.14 -40.36 27.21
N THR A 171 24.19 -39.66 26.77
CA THR A 171 25.11 -40.17 25.74
C THR A 171 26.56 -39.84 26.07
N VAL A 172 27.49 -40.69 25.62
CA VAL A 172 28.93 -40.44 25.61
C VAL A 172 29.33 -40.08 24.17
N LYS A 173 29.89 -38.89 23.94
CA LYS A 173 30.26 -38.44 22.59
C LYS A 173 31.63 -37.76 22.58
N ARG A 174 32.36 -37.93 21.47
CA ARG A 174 33.59 -37.19 21.20
C ARG A 174 33.24 -35.72 20.93
N ASN A 175 33.79 -34.80 21.71
CA ASN A 175 33.53 -33.37 21.54
C ASN A 175 34.44 -32.80 20.43
N ARG A 176 33.84 -32.21 19.38
CA ARG A 176 34.53 -31.32 18.43
C ARG A 176 34.11 -29.91 18.81
N GLN A 177 35.05 -29.01 19.11
CA GLN A 177 34.75 -27.61 19.44
C GLN A 177 33.82 -27.00 18.38
N GLN A 178 32.54 -26.85 18.69
CA GLN A 178 31.69 -25.87 18.02
C GLN A 178 31.83 -24.56 18.81
N PRO A 179 32.20 -23.44 18.15
CA PRO A 179 32.28 -22.16 18.84
C PRO A 179 30.90 -21.77 19.35
N ARG A 180 30.81 -21.49 20.66
CA ARG A 180 29.59 -20.91 21.24
C ARG A 180 29.39 -19.51 20.65
N PRO A 181 28.17 -19.12 20.25
CA PRO A 181 27.91 -17.74 19.87
C PRO A 181 28.23 -16.83 21.06
N SER A 182 28.94 -15.74 20.81
CA SER A 182 29.37 -14.80 21.85
C SER A 182 28.16 -14.13 22.51
N ASN A 183 28.27 -13.79 23.79
CA ASN A 183 27.22 -13.04 24.52
C ASN A 183 26.86 -11.72 23.82
N LEU A 184 27.78 -11.17 23.03
CA LEU A 184 27.57 -10.00 22.18
C LEU A 184 26.50 -10.27 21.10
N LEU A 185 26.58 -11.42 20.43
CA LEU A 185 25.63 -11.81 19.39
C LEU A 185 24.22 -11.97 19.97
N LEU A 186 24.10 -12.54 21.17
CA LEU A 186 22.83 -12.65 21.88
C LEU A 186 22.25 -11.28 22.25
N GLY A 187 23.11 -10.34 22.68
CA GLY A 187 22.72 -8.96 22.96
C GLY A 187 22.17 -8.24 21.72
N VAL A 188 22.81 -8.42 20.56
CA VAL A 188 22.36 -7.83 19.28
C VAL A 188 20.98 -8.37 18.88
N VAL A 189 20.74 -9.68 19.01
CA VAL A 189 19.44 -10.27 18.68
C VAL A 189 18.33 -9.72 19.57
N VAL A 190 18.56 -9.62 20.89
CA VAL A 190 17.58 -9.06 21.83
C VAL A 190 17.29 -7.59 21.52
N PHE A 191 18.32 -6.81 21.20
CA PHE A 191 18.16 -5.40 20.83
C PHE A 191 17.30 -5.23 19.56
N LEU A 192 17.53 -6.04 18.53
CA LEU A 192 16.73 -5.98 17.29
C LEU A 192 15.26 -6.32 17.53
N VAL A 193 14.97 -7.33 18.37
CA VAL A 193 13.58 -7.69 18.72
C VAL A 193 12.86 -6.55 19.46
N LEU A 194 13.55 -5.90 20.40
CA LEU A 194 13.00 -4.74 21.11
C LEU A 194 12.76 -3.56 20.17
N LEU A 195 13.68 -3.30 19.23
CA LEU A 195 13.54 -2.24 18.23
C LEU A 195 12.29 -2.45 17.37
N VAL A 196 12.08 -3.67 16.86
CA VAL A 196 10.88 -4.02 16.07
C VAL A 196 9.61 -3.85 16.92
N GLY A 197 9.62 -4.26 18.19
CA GLY A 197 8.48 -4.08 19.09
C GLY A 197 8.12 -2.60 19.32
N VAL A 198 9.13 -1.74 19.48
CA VAL A 198 8.93 -0.28 19.60
C VAL A 198 8.39 0.30 18.29
N GLN A 199 8.93 -0.10 17.14
CA GLN A 199 8.42 0.34 15.83
C GLN A 199 6.95 -0.06 15.63
N GLN A 200 6.57 -1.29 15.97
CA GLN A 200 5.19 -1.76 15.86
C GLN A 200 4.24 -1.02 16.82
N SER A 201 4.70 -0.69 18.04
CA SER A 201 3.93 0.11 19.00
C SER A 201 3.69 1.55 18.50
N LEU A 202 4.70 2.16 17.89
CA LEU A 202 4.58 3.49 17.28
C LEU A 202 3.62 3.49 16.08
N LEU A 203 3.65 2.43 15.26
CA LEU A 203 2.72 2.26 14.14
C LEU A 203 1.27 2.09 14.63
N TRP A 204 1.03 1.30 15.68
CA TRP A 204 -0.31 1.16 16.25
C TRP A 204 -0.86 2.46 16.83
N ARG A 205 0.01 3.29 17.41
CA ARG A 205 -0.39 4.58 17.98
C ARG A 205 -0.65 5.66 16.93
N SER A 206 -0.12 5.49 15.71
CA SER A 206 -0.26 6.44 14.60
C SER A 206 -1.37 6.09 13.61
N GLN A 207 -2.01 4.91 13.72
CA GLN A 207 -3.14 4.51 12.86
C GLN A 207 -4.41 5.39 12.93
N GLY A 208 -4.46 6.39 13.81
CA GLY A 208 -5.57 7.37 13.88
C GLY A 208 -5.22 8.77 13.37
N GLN A 209 -4.00 8.97 12.87
CA GLN A 209 -3.53 10.26 12.36
C GLN A 209 -2.68 10.01 11.12
N GLU A 210 -3.31 9.58 10.03
CA GLU A 210 -2.73 9.88 8.73
C GLU A 210 -2.82 11.41 8.58
N PRO A 211 -1.69 12.14 8.44
CA PRO A 211 -1.80 13.54 8.04
C PRO A 211 -2.59 13.60 6.73
N PRO A 212 -3.50 14.57 6.55
CA PRO A 212 -4.23 14.69 5.30
C PRO A 212 -3.23 14.64 4.14
N ARG A 213 -3.52 13.81 3.14
CA ARG A 213 -2.78 13.85 1.87
C ARG A 213 -2.74 15.33 1.45
N MET A 214 -1.58 15.85 1.02
CA MET A 214 -1.53 17.24 0.52
C MET A 214 -2.65 17.44 -0.51
N GLY A 215 -3.55 18.39 -0.30
CA GLY A 215 -4.77 18.51 -1.12
C GLY A 215 -6.10 18.14 -0.43
N CYS A 216 -6.07 17.68 0.82
CA CYS A 216 -7.27 17.23 1.56
C CYS A 216 -7.60 18.13 2.74
N ALA A 217 -8.89 18.45 2.89
CA ALA A 217 -9.45 19.08 4.08
C ALA A 217 -10.72 18.34 4.55
N GLU A 218 -11.01 18.42 5.83
CA GLU A 218 -12.22 17.85 6.44
C GLU A 218 -13.34 18.90 6.52
N GLY A 219 -14.57 18.45 6.72
CA GLY A 219 -15.74 19.31 6.95
C GLY A 219 -16.82 19.12 5.90
N ARG A 220 -17.75 20.09 5.84
CA ARG A 220 -18.86 20.08 4.87
C ARG A 220 -18.67 21.15 3.82
N LEU A 221 -18.93 20.83 2.56
CA LEU A 221 -18.94 21.74 1.43
C LEU A 221 -20.24 21.59 0.65
N THR A 222 -20.87 22.70 0.28
CA THR A 222 -22.01 22.69 -0.65
C THR A 222 -21.60 23.24 -2.00
N ILE A 223 -21.80 22.45 -3.06
CA ILE A 223 -21.60 22.85 -4.45
C ILE A 223 -22.94 23.23 -5.04
N VAL A 224 -23.08 24.45 -5.56
CA VAL A 224 -24.33 24.96 -6.14
C VAL A 224 -24.14 25.41 -7.57
N GLY A 225 -25.23 25.69 -8.29
CA GLY A 225 -25.15 26.33 -9.61
C GLY A 225 -25.48 25.41 -10.79
N SER A 226 -24.58 25.32 -11.76
CA SER A 226 -24.81 24.69 -13.07
C SER A 226 -25.39 23.28 -12.98
N THR A 227 -26.57 23.09 -13.55
CA THR A 227 -27.14 21.75 -13.76
C THR A 227 -26.41 20.98 -14.86
N ALA A 228 -25.69 21.68 -15.74
CA ALA A 228 -24.96 21.08 -16.85
C ALA A 228 -23.80 20.22 -16.36
N LEU A 229 -23.11 20.73 -15.34
CA LEU A 229 -21.94 20.07 -14.75
C LEU A 229 -22.31 19.16 -13.57
N ARG A 230 -23.58 19.11 -13.17
CA ARG A 230 -24.02 18.33 -12.00
C ARG A 230 -23.51 16.88 -12.03
N PRO A 231 -23.66 16.09 -13.11
CA PRO A 231 -23.20 14.69 -13.09
C PRO A 231 -21.68 14.58 -12.91
N ALA A 232 -20.91 15.49 -13.52
CA ALA A 232 -19.46 15.51 -13.36
C ALA A 232 -19.06 15.93 -11.94
N MET A 233 -19.75 16.92 -11.35
CA MET A 233 -19.47 17.41 -10.01
C MET A 233 -19.86 16.41 -8.92
N GLU A 234 -20.99 15.71 -9.07
CA GLU A 234 -21.37 14.59 -8.20
C GLU A 234 -20.28 13.52 -8.21
N ARG A 235 -19.79 13.15 -9.40
CA ARG A 235 -18.72 12.16 -9.51
C ARG A 235 -17.39 12.63 -8.95
N ILE A 236 -17.04 13.91 -9.14
CA ILE A 236 -15.83 14.51 -8.55
C ILE A 236 -15.93 14.57 -7.03
N ALA A 237 -17.10 14.92 -6.49
CA ALA A 237 -17.36 14.92 -5.05
C ALA A 237 -17.18 13.52 -4.45
N GLU A 238 -17.77 12.49 -5.07
CA GLU A 238 -17.57 11.09 -4.64
C GLU A 238 -16.09 10.68 -4.63
N GLU A 239 -15.33 11.04 -5.67
CA GLU A 239 -13.89 10.71 -5.75
C GLU A 239 -13.09 11.50 -4.69
N TYR A 240 -13.41 12.77 -4.45
CA TYR A 240 -12.78 13.57 -3.40
C TYR A 240 -13.05 12.97 -2.01
N GLU A 241 -14.30 12.63 -1.68
CA GLU A 241 -14.66 12.02 -0.40
C GLU A 241 -13.99 10.66 -0.19
N SER A 242 -13.81 9.90 -1.27
CA SER A 242 -13.06 8.64 -1.23
C SER A 242 -11.56 8.85 -1.00
N ASP A 243 -10.99 9.93 -1.54
CA ASP A 243 -9.56 10.24 -1.44
C ASP A 243 -9.21 10.98 -0.14
N CYS A 244 -10.15 11.75 0.41
CA CYS A 244 -10.00 12.64 1.55
C CYS A 244 -11.03 12.31 2.64
N SER A 245 -10.64 11.42 3.56
CA SER A 245 -11.49 11.02 4.68
C SER A 245 -11.91 12.23 5.53
N GLY A 246 -13.19 12.31 5.88
CA GLY A 246 -13.73 13.39 6.73
C GLY A 246 -14.28 14.60 5.97
N ALA A 247 -14.21 14.60 4.64
CA ALA A 247 -14.97 15.52 3.79
C ALA A 247 -16.40 15.01 3.54
N GLU A 248 -17.36 15.92 3.51
CA GLU A 248 -18.76 15.71 3.13
C GLU A 248 -19.14 16.79 2.11
N ILE A 249 -19.44 16.41 0.87
CA ILE A 249 -19.69 17.31 -0.25
C ILE A 249 -21.10 17.08 -0.79
N GLU A 250 -21.95 18.09 -0.65
CA GLU A 250 -23.32 18.07 -1.19
C GLU A 250 -23.37 18.85 -2.51
N VAL A 251 -23.93 18.24 -3.57
CA VAL A 251 -24.14 18.92 -4.86
C VAL A 251 -25.61 19.30 -5.01
N ALA A 252 -25.91 20.60 -4.87
CA ALA A 252 -27.23 21.22 -4.98
C ALA A 252 -27.29 22.18 -6.18
N ALA A 253 -27.29 21.63 -7.39
CA ALA A 253 -27.23 22.42 -8.62
C ALA A 253 -28.62 22.81 -9.15
N ASP A 254 -29.06 24.07 -9.00
CA ASP A 254 -30.39 24.54 -9.45
C ASP A 254 -30.37 25.54 -10.62
N GLY A 255 -29.19 25.89 -11.11
CA GLY A 255 -28.98 26.91 -12.14
C GLY A 255 -27.80 27.83 -11.83
N SER A 256 -27.00 28.15 -12.83
CA SER A 256 -25.77 28.93 -12.70
C SER A 256 -26.00 30.29 -12.04
N ARG A 257 -27.07 31.02 -12.43
CA ARG A 257 -27.37 32.34 -11.85
C ARG A 257 -27.83 32.26 -10.39
N GLU A 258 -28.66 31.29 -10.06
CA GLU A 258 -29.16 31.04 -8.71
C GLU A 258 -28.02 30.63 -7.79
N GLY A 259 -27.12 29.76 -8.25
CA GLY A 259 -25.93 29.36 -7.51
C GLY A 259 -25.01 30.54 -7.20
N LEU A 260 -24.74 31.41 -8.19
CA LEU A 260 -23.95 32.62 -7.99
C LEU A 260 -24.60 33.60 -7.02
N GLN A 261 -25.92 33.80 -7.12
CA GLN A 261 -26.68 34.65 -6.20
C GLN A 261 -26.69 34.10 -4.78
N LEU A 262 -26.83 32.78 -4.62
CA LEU A 262 -26.79 32.11 -3.33
C LEU A 262 -25.41 32.25 -2.68
N LEU A 263 -24.33 32.00 -3.43
CA LEU A 263 -22.97 32.15 -2.94
C LEU A 263 -22.68 33.60 -2.52
N ASP A 264 -23.10 34.59 -3.31
CA ASP A 264 -22.97 36.01 -2.97
C ASP A 264 -23.76 36.37 -1.70
N ALA A 265 -24.99 35.86 -1.58
CA ALA A 265 -25.83 36.10 -0.41
C ALA A 265 -25.29 35.45 0.87
N GLU A 266 -24.77 34.23 0.80
CA GLU A 266 -24.17 33.54 1.94
C GLU A 266 -22.80 34.11 2.30
N GLY A 267 -22.01 34.49 1.30
CA GLY A 267 -20.71 35.11 1.52
C GLY A 267 -20.79 36.46 2.23
N ARG A 268 -21.78 37.29 1.92
CA ARG A 268 -22.05 38.54 2.66
C ARG A 268 -22.42 38.33 4.14
N LYS A 269 -22.90 37.14 4.50
CA LYS A 269 -23.25 36.77 5.89
C LYS A 269 -22.09 36.08 6.60
N ALA A 270 -21.13 35.52 5.87
CA ALA A 270 -20.01 34.78 6.43
C ALA A 270 -19.07 35.70 7.22
N LYS A 271 -18.80 35.35 8.48
CA LYS A 271 -17.96 36.16 9.38
C LYS A 271 -16.50 36.22 8.93
N ASP A 272 -16.02 35.15 8.31
CA ASP A 272 -14.62 34.98 7.89
C ASP A 272 -14.43 35.24 6.38
N GLY A 273 -15.45 35.78 5.70
CA GLY A 273 -15.35 36.21 4.31
C GLY A 273 -15.34 35.10 3.26
N ALA A 274 -15.55 33.83 3.62
CA ALA A 274 -15.81 32.74 2.67
C ALA A 274 -16.73 31.68 3.31
N PRO A 275 -17.94 31.44 2.79
CA PRO A 275 -18.78 30.34 3.26
C PRO A 275 -18.20 29.01 2.76
N PRO A 276 -18.53 27.86 3.39
CA PRO A 276 -18.18 26.54 2.90
C PRO A 276 -19.02 26.15 1.66
N MET A 277 -18.90 26.94 0.59
CA MET A 277 -19.71 26.85 -0.61
C MET A 277 -18.90 27.20 -1.85
N VAL A 278 -19.11 26.45 -2.93
CA VAL A 278 -18.59 26.73 -4.27
C VAL A 278 -19.75 26.79 -5.25
N ALA A 279 -19.77 27.80 -6.12
CA ALA A 279 -20.78 27.90 -7.19
C ALA A 279 -20.16 27.55 -8.55
N ILE A 280 -20.79 26.65 -9.30
CA ILE A 280 -20.40 26.31 -10.67
C ILE A 280 -21.28 27.10 -11.64
N SER A 281 -20.68 27.67 -12.68
CA SER A 281 -21.39 28.48 -13.68
C SER A 281 -20.97 28.17 -15.11
N ASP A 282 -21.98 28.01 -15.97
CA ASP A 282 -21.80 27.95 -17.42
C ASP A 282 -21.48 29.35 -17.94
N GLY A 283 -20.19 29.61 -18.18
CA GLY A 283 -19.70 30.93 -18.57
C GLY A 283 -19.36 31.83 -17.40
N ARG A 284 -18.65 32.91 -17.75
CA ARG A 284 -18.13 33.90 -16.82
C ARG A 284 -19.26 34.74 -16.25
N ALA A 285 -19.34 34.83 -14.92
CA ALA A 285 -20.26 35.69 -14.20
C ALA A 285 -19.89 37.18 -14.35
N SER A 286 -20.90 38.04 -14.31
CA SER A 286 -20.74 39.50 -14.28
C SER A 286 -21.60 40.10 -13.16
N GLY A 287 -21.16 41.20 -12.56
CA GLY A 287 -21.93 41.89 -11.50
C GLY A 287 -21.74 41.29 -10.10
N HIS A 288 -20.71 40.47 -9.91
CA HIS A 288 -20.39 39.80 -8.64
C HIS A 288 -18.93 40.10 -8.24
N GLU A 289 -18.68 41.31 -7.72
CA GLU A 289 -17.31 41.83 -7.48
C GLU A 289 -16.51 41.04 -6.43
N GLU A 290 -17.20 40.44 -5.46
CA GLU A 290 -16.58 39.66 -4.37
C GLU A 290 -16.36 38.19 -4.76
N LEU A 291 -16.92 37.72 -5.88
CA LEU A 291 -16.74 36.33 -6.31
C LEU A 291 -15.42 36.18 -7.06
N ARG A 292 -14.65 35.17 -6.69
CA ARG A 292 -13.41 34.77 -7.35
C ARG A 292 -13.69 33.61 -8.28
N GLU A 293 -13.30 33.76 -9.54
CA GLU A 293 -13.50 32.75 -10.58
C GLU A 293 -12.27 31.85 -10.72
N ASP A 294 -12.51 30.58 -10.99
CA ASP A 294 -11.52 29.58 -11.35
C ASP A 294 -12.02 28.77 -12.57
N PRO A 295 -11.34 28.80 -13.73
CA PRO A 295 -11.77 28.06 -14.91
C PRO A 295 -11.53 26.55 -14.75
N VAL A 296 -12.60 25.76 -14.75
CA VAL A 296 -12.53 24.31 -14.51
C VAL A 296 -12.44 23.47 -15.78
N GLY A 297 -13.07 23.92 -16.86
CA GLY A 297 -13.13 23.20 -18.13
C GLY A 297 -13.86 23.98 -19.21
N VAL A 298 -13.98 23.42 -20.41
CA VAL A 298 -14.86 23.93 -21.47
C VAL A 298 -15.97 22.93 -21.72
N ALA A 299 -17.22 23.35 -21.52
CA ALA A 299 -18.39 22.58 -21.90
C ALA A 299 -18.70 22.76 -23.39
N VAL A 300 -19.10 21.66 -24.02
CA VAL A 300 -19.61 21.61 -25.38
C VAL A 300 -21.11 21.34 -25.30
N PHE A 301 -21.91 22.23 -25.88
CA PHE A 301 -23.36 22.10 -25.89
C PHE A 301 -23.84 21.75 -27.29
N ALA A 302 -24.83 20.86 -27.39
CA ALA A 302 -25.44 20.47 -28.64
C ALA A 302 -26.84 21.06 -28.77
N MET A 303 -27.20 21.44 -30.00
CA MET A 303 -28.60 21.56 -30.36
C MET A 303 -29.15 20.15 -30.57
N VAL A 304 -30.33 19.89 -30.02
CA VAL A 304 -31.02 18.60 -30.16
C VAL A 304 -32.41 18.79 -30.72
N VAL A 305 -32.84 17.83 -31.51
CA VAL A 305 -34.22 17.73 -32.00
C VAL A 305 -34.79 16.36 -31.71
N ASN A 306 -36.11 16.27 -31.68
CA ASN A 306 -36.78 14.97 -31.70
C ASN A 306 -36.35 14.17 -32.95
N ASP A 307 -36.06 12.87 -32.80
CA ASP A 307 -35.61 12.01 -33.91
C ASP A 307 -36.56 12.02 -35.13
N GLY A 308 -37.85 12.24 -34.87
CA GLY A 308 -38.88 12.34 -35.89
C GLY A 308 -38.75 13.57 -36.82
N VAL A 309 -37.90 14.55 -36.52
CA VAL A 309 -37.70 15.77 -37.34
C VAL A 309 -37.05 15.48 -38.69
N GLY A 310 -36.16 14.49 -38.77
CA GLY A 310 -35.51 14.11 -40.03
C GLY A 310 -34.50 15.13 -40.57
N LEU A 311 -33.91 15.98 -39.71
CA LEU A 311 -32.88 16.95 -40.07
C LEU A 311 -31.54 16.56 -39.41
N ASP A 312 -30.41 16.78 -40.12
CA ASP A 312 -29.05 16.44 -39.64
C ASP A 312 -28.17 17.67 -39.38
N ASP A 313 -28.51 18.80 -39.99
CA ASP A 313 -27.70 20.01 -40.00
C ASP A 313 -28.62 21.22 -40.12
N ILE A 314 -28.22 22.32 -39.47
CA ILE A 314 -28.92 23.60 -39.58
C ILE A 314 -27.91 24.75 -39.64
N SER A 315 -28.15 25.72 -40.51
CA SER A 315 -27.39 26.97 -40.51
C SER A 315 -27.74 27.82 -39.28
N LEU A 316 -26.81 28.62 -38.78
CA LEU A 316 -27.07 29.57 -37.71
C LEU A 316 -28.12 30.61 -38.11
N ALA A 317 -28.16 30.96 -39.40
CA ALA A 317 -29.18 31.85 -39.93
C ALA A 317 -30.58 31.22 -39.78
N ASP A 318 -30.75 29.96 -40.18
CA ASP A 318 -32.03 29.25 -40.09
C ASP A 318 -32.41 28.93 -38.66
N LEU A 319 -31.45 28.56 -37.81
CA LEU A 319 -31.69 28.36 -36.39
C LEU A 319 -32.20 29.65 -35.72
N ARG A 320 -31.62 30.80 -36.05
CA ARG A 320 -32.11 32.11 -35.56
C ARG A 320 -33.50 32.43 -36.09
N ARG A 321 -33.78 32.17 -37.37
CA ARG A 321 -35.12 32.35 -37.97
C ARG A 321 -36.17 31.46 -37.28
N LEU A 322 -35.79 30.22 -36.98
CA LEU A 322 -36.59 29.25 -36.24
C LEU A 322 -36.91 29.79 -34.84
N TYR A 323 -35.92 30.25 -34.07
CA TYR A 323 -36.17 30.81 -32.73
C TYR A 323 -36.97 32.13 -32.74
N ARG A 324 -36.94 32.90 -33.85
CA ARG A 324 -37.82 34.08 -34.06
C ARG A 324 -39.24 33.75 -34.53
N GLY A 325 -39.55 32.46 -34.76
CA GLY A 325 -40.85 32.01 -35.26
C GLY A 325 -41.16 32.41 -36.70
N GLU A 326 -40.11 32.64 -37.48
CA GLU A 326 -40.19 32.81 -38.95
C GLU A 326 -40.28 31.46 -39.65
N VAL A 327 -39.71 30.40 -39.07
CA VAL A 327 -39.88 29.01 -39.47
C VAL A 327 -40.77 28.34 -38.44
N ARG A 328 -41.88 27.74 -38.87
CA ARG A 328 -42.88 27.16 -37.95
C ARG A 328 -43.09 25.67 -38.16
N ASN A 329 -42.58 25.14 -39.26
CA ASN A 329 -42.62 23.73 -39.58
C ASN A 329 -41.27 23.26 -40.12
N TRP A 330 -40.83 22.07 -39.70
CA TRP A 330 -39.54 21.51 -40.08
C TRP A 330 -39.39 21.26 -41.58
N ARG A 331 -40.50 21.05 -42.31
CA ARG A 331 -40.47 20.92 -43.78
C ARG A 331 -39.95 22.15 -44.51
N GLU A 332 -40.03 23.33 -43.88
CA GLU A 332 -39.48 24.58 -44.43
C GLU A 332 -37.94 24.57 -44.46
N LEU A 333 -37.32 23.68 -43.69
CA LEU A 333 -35.87 23.46 -43.62
C LEU A 333 -35.46 22.09 -44.17
N GLY A 334 -36.37 21.39 -44.87
CA GLY A 334 -36.10 20.07 -45.44
C GLY A 334 -36.29 18.88 -44.48
N GLY A 335 -36.82 19.10 -43.28
CA GLY A 335 -37.25 18.03 -42.37
C GLY A 335 -38.65 17.49 -42.69
N HIS A 336 -39.18 16.66 -41.80
CA HIS A 336 -40.53 16.12 -41.91
C HIS A 336 -41.62 17.17 -41.63
N ASP A 337 -42.87 16.88 -42.00
CA ASP A 337 -44.02 17.77 -41.76
C ASP A 337 -44.45 17.74 -40.27
N LEU A 338 -43.67 18.44 -39.45
CA LEU A 338 -43.87 18.56 -38.01
C LEU A 338 -43.81 20.03 -37.59
N PRO A 339 -44.70 20.47 -36.67
CA PRO A 339 -44.62 21.82 -36.11
C PRO A 339 -43.35 21.97 -35.27
N VAL A 340 -42.75 23.15 -35.30
CA VAL A 340 -41.62 23.51 -34.44
C VAL A 340 -42.13 23.77 -33.01
N ARG A 341 -41.56 23.07 -32.03
CA ARG A 341 -41.83 23.25 -30.60
C ARG A 341 -40.53 23.52 -29.87
N LEU A 342 -40.42 24.68 -29.21
CA LEU A 342 -39.20 25.03 -28.48
C LEU A 342 -39.29 24.52 -27.04
N VAL A 343 -38.32 23.68 -26.65
CA VAL A 343 -38.09 23.28 -25.27
C VAL A 343 -36.80 23.97 -24.82
N SER A 344 -36.92 24.88 -23.86
CA SER A 344 -35.81 25.74 -23.46
C SER A 344 -35.57 25.66 -21.95
N ARG A 345 -34.47 26.25 -21.49
CA ARG A 345 -34.17 26.37 -20.08
C ARG A 345 -34.76 27.65 -19.48
N SER A 346 -35.03 27.62 -18.18
CA SER A 346 -35.49 28.80 -17.44
C SER A 346 -34.45 29.93 -17.46
N SER A 347 -34.87 31.13 -17.04
CA SER A 347 -33.96 32.27 -16.85
C SER A 347 -32.94 32.07 -15.71
N ALA A 348 -32.82 30.88 -15.17
CA ALA A 348 -31.77 30.45 -14.23
C ALA A 348 -30.48 30.04 -14.96
N SER A 349 -30.67 29.43 -16.13
CA SER A 349 -29.65 28.64 -16.80
C SER A 349 -28.54 29.52 -17.37
N GLY A 350 -27.30 29.09 -17.10
CA GLY A 350 -26.10 29.60 -17.77
C GLY A 350 -26.05 29.09 -19.21
N THR A 351 -26.36 27.81 -19.44
CA THR A 351 -26.50 27.23 -20.81
C THR A 351 -27.39 28.07 -21.72
N ARG A 352 -28.54 28.55 -21.22
CA ARG A 352 -29.41 29.49 -21.95
C ARG A 352 -28.73 30.82 -22.24
N GLY A 353 -28.03 31.37 -21.26
CA GLY A 353 -27.25 32.60 -21.43
C GLY A 353 -26.24 32.46 -22.57
N ILE A 354 -25.46 31.37 -22.53
CA ILE A 354 -24.49 31.02 -23.57
C ILE A 354 -25.16 30.80 -24.91
N PHE A 355 -26.29 30.09 -24.98
CA PHE A 355 -27.03 29.87 -26.22
C PHE A 355 -27.50 31.20 -26.84
N GLN A 356 -28.06 32.09 -26.03
CA GLN A 356 -28.50 33.41 -26.47
C GLN A 356 -27.34 34.29 -26.96
N GLU A 357 -26.22 34.27 -26.24
CA GLU A 357 -25.04 35.08 -26.54
C GLU A 357 -24.26 34.55 -27.75
N SER A 358 -23.95 33.26 -27.79
CA SER A 358 -23.03 32.66 -28.76
C SER A 358 -23.75 32.22 -30.04
N VAL A 359 -24.95 31.64 -29.93
CA VAL A 359 -25.67 31.04 -31.05
C VAL A 359 -26.73 32.00 -31.60
N LEU A 360 -27.69 32.42 -30.78
CA LEU A 360 -28.80 33.25 -31.25
C LEU A 360 -28.41 34.69 -31.55
N LYS A 361 -27.40 35.23 -30.85
CA LYS A 361 -27.05 36.66 -30.87
C LYS A 361 -28.28 37.53 -30.53
N GLY A 362 -29.05 37.10 -29.53
CA GLY A 362 -30.31 37.70 -29.13
C GLY A 362 -31.08 36.86 -28.12
N PHE A 363 -32.26 37.33 -27.73
CA PHE A 363 -33.11 36.67 -26.75
C PHE A 363 -34.04 35.64 -27.39
N GLU A 364 -34.31 34.57 -26.64
CA GLU A 364 -35.40 33.66 -26.96
C GLU A 364 -36.77 34.35 -26.80
N PRO A 365 -37.82 33.87 -27.51
CA PRO A 365 -39.17 34.39 -27.30
C PRO A 365 -39.68 34.09 -25.88
N GLY A 366 -40.72 34.81 -25.46
CA GLY A 366 -41.39 34.55 -24.19
C GLY A 366 -41.98 33.13 -24.11
N VAL A 367 -42.26 32.67 -22.89
CA VAL A 367 -42.98 31.41 -22.67
C VAL A 367 -44.38 31.53 -23.26
N SER A 368 -44.77 30.54 -24.08
CA SER A 368 -46.05 30.51 -24.77
C SER A 368 -46.77 29.16 -24.64
N SER A 369 -46.19 28.21 -23.90
CA SER A 369 -46.72 26.88 -23.67
C SER A 369 -46.20 26.33 -22.35
N GLN A 370 -47.10 25.81 -21.50
CA GLN A 370 -46.70 25.12 -20.26
C GLN A 370 -46.34 23.63 -20.52
N ASP A 371 -47.13 22.97 -21.36
CA ASP A 371 -47.01 21.53 -21.68
C ASP A 371 -46.06 21.23 -22.86
N CYS A 372 -45.38 22.25 -23.40
CA CYS A 372 -44.51 22.20 -24.58
C CYS A 372 -45.21 21.80 -25.90
N VAL A 373 -46.50 21.52 -25.90
CA VAL A 373 -47.24 21.03 -27.07
C VAL A 373 -48.25 22.08 -27.52
N ARG A 374 -49.15 22.47 -26.62
CA ARG A 374 -50.21 23.42 -26.87
C ARG A 374 -49.71 24.84 -26.62
N ARG A 375 -49.98 25.70 -27.59
CA ARG A 375 -49.74 27.13 -27.45
C ARG A 375 -50.84 27.77 -26.61
N ASP A 376 -50.48 28.27 -25.44
CA ASP A 376 -51.36 28.96 -24.50
C ASP A 376 -51.57 30.43 -24.88
N ASP A 377 -50.55 31.06 -25.47
CA ASP A 377 -50.63 32.43 -25.99
C ASP A 377 -50.99 32.45 -27.49
N PRO A 378 -52.19 32.91 -27.89
CA PRO A 378 -52.58 32.97 -29.30
C PRO A 378 -51.74 33.94 -30.13
N ALA A 379 -51.08 34.93 -29.52
CA ALA A 379 -50.21 35.88 -30.21
C ALA A 379 -48.81 35.32 -30.50
N ALA A 380 -48.36 34.30 -29.76
CA ALA A 380 -47.07 33.69 -29.96
C ALA A 380 -46.97 32.99 -31.31
N ARG A 381 -45.83 33.09 -32.00
CA ARG A 381 -45.65 32.51 -33.34
C ARG A 381 -45.44 31.00 -33.32
N GLN A 382 -45.00 30.46 -32.19
CA GLN A 382 -44.74 29.03 -31.96
C GLN A 382 -44.84 28.71 -30.47
N SER A 383 -44.94 27.42 -30.14
CA SER A 383 -44.91 26.94 -28.76
C SER A 383 -43.48 27.03 -28.21
N ARG A 384 -43.32 27.65 -27.05
CA ARG A 384 -42.10 27.62 -26.25
C ARG A 384 -42.45 27.37 -24.79
N CYS A 385 -41.80 26.36 -24.22
CA CYS A 385 -41.86 26.06 -22.80
C CYS A 385 -40.46 26.16 -22.17
N GLU A 386 -40.43 26.23 -20.84
CA GLU A 386 -39.18 26.27 -20.07
C GLU A 386 -39.09 25.13 -19.05
N ARG A 387 -37.89 24.59 -18.89
CA ARG A 387 -37.55 23.58 -17.88
C ARG A 387 -36.36 24.01 -17.03
N ARG A 388 -36.32 23.51 -15.80
CA ARG A 388 -35.34 23.94 -14.81
C ARG A 388 -33.96 23.36 -15.08
N ASP A 389 -33.87 22.11 -15.49
CA ASP A 389 -32.61 21.38 -15.66
C ASP A 389 -32.45 20.81 -17.08
N THR A 390 -31.21 20.46 -17.44
CA THR A 390 -30.89 19.89 -18.76
C THR A 390 -31.53 18.52 -19.00
N PRO A 391 -31.51 17.57 -18.05
CA PRO A 391 -32.14 16.27 -18.23
C PRO A 391 -33.62 16.35 -18.64
N THR A 392 -34.39 17.26 -18.03
CA THR A 392 -35.80 17.46 -18.36
C THR A 392 -35.98 18.03 -19.77
N VAL A 393 -35.12 18.96 -20.22
CA VAL A 393 -35.15 19.45 -21.61
C VAL A 393 -34.90 18.31 -22.59
N LEU A 394 -33.87 17.49 -22.35
CA LEU A 394 -33.52 16.38 -23.25
C LEU A 394 -34.63 15.34 -23.33
N ALA A 395 -35.22 14.97 -22.18
CA ALA A 395 -36.35 14.03 -22.12
C ALA A 395 -37.55 14.54 -22.93
N GLU A 396 -37.95 15.80 -22.75
CA GLU A 396 -39.09 16.35 -23.48
C GLU A 396 -38.83 16.53 -24.97
N VAL A 397 -37.61 16.86 -25.38
CA VAL A 397 -37.24 16.86 -26.81
C VAL A 397 -37.37 15.45 -27.38
N GLY A 398 -37.00 14.41 -26.62
CA GLY A 398 -37.11 13.01 -27.04
C GLY A 398 -38.56 12.53 -27.18
N GLU A 399 -39.47 13.03 -26.35
CA GLU A 399 -40.88 12.61 -26.33
C GLU A 399 -41.78 13.41 -27.27
N ILE A 400 -41.49 14.70 -27.48
CA ILE A 400 -42.38 15.62 -28.18
C ILE A 400 -41.98 15.71 -29.66
N ALA A 401 -42.85 15.22 -30.54
CA ALA A 401 -42.65 15.33 -31.98
C ALA A 401 -42.39 16.78 -32.41
N GLY A 402 -41.36 17.02 -33.23
CA GLY A 402 -41.02 18.36 -33.70
C GLY A 402 -40.39 19.29 -32.66
N ALA A 403 -40.06 18.78 -31.47
CA ALA A 403 -39.35 19.56 -30.46
C ALA A 403 -37.88 19.81 -30.84
N VAL A 404 -37.38 20.97 -30.41
CA VAL A 404 -35.97 21.36 -30.43
C VAL A 404 -35.59 21.96 -29.09
N GLY A 405 -34.39 21.63 -28.63
CA GLY A 405 -33.81 22.16 -27.41
C GLY A 405 -32.29 22.07 -27.46
N TYR A 406 -31.66 22.14 -26.30
CA TYR A 406 -30.22 22.09 -26.16
C TYR A 406 -29.79 21.46 -24.84
N GLY A 407 -28.58 20.93 -24.80
CA GLY A 407 -27.97 20.37 -23.60
C GLY A 407 -26.49 20.07 -23.79
N GLU A 408 -25.85 19.56 -22.75
CA GLU A 408 -24.45 19.15 -22.82
C GLU A 408 -24.31 18.01 -23.82
N GLN A 409 -23.31 18.08 -24.69
CA GLN A 409 -23.15 17.16 -25.83
C GLN A 409 -23.21 15.69 -25.41
N LYS A 410 -22.53 15.33 -24.32
CA LYS A 410 -22.47 13.96 -23.82
C LYS A 410 -23.85 13.48 -23.35
N ALA A 411 -24.51 14.25 -22.48
CA ALA A 411 -25.85 13.94 -21.99
C ALA A 411 -26.88 13.87 -23.14
N ALA A 412 -26.80 14.80 -24.09
CA ALA A 412 -27.60 14.81 -25.29
C ALA A 412 -27.39 13.56 -26.15
N SER A 413 -26.15 13.10 -26.31
CA SER A 413 -25.83 11.92 -27.14
C SER A 413 -26.34 10.59 -26.57
N GLU A 414 -26.64 10.55 -25.28
CA GLU A 414 -27.13 9.38 -24.56
C GLU A 414 -28.64 9.44 -24.28
N ALA A 415 -29.27 10.59 -24.51
CA ALA A 415 -30.69 10.77 -24.30
C ALA A 415 -31.52 10.01 -25.35
N PRO A 416 -32.61 9.32 -24.95
CA PRO A 416 -33.45 8.58 -25.87
C PRO A 416 -34.32 9.50 -26.72
N GLY A 417 -34.52 9.16 -27.99
CA GLY A 417 -35.45 9.86 -28.89
C GLY A 417 -34.96 11.23 -29.39
N VAL A 418 -33.71 11.59 -29.09
CA VAL A 418 -33.11 12.85 -29.55
C VAL A 418 -32.00 12.63 -30.56
N LYS A 419 -31.91 13.57 -31.50
CA LYS A 419 -30.85 13.67 -32.50
C LYS A 419 -30.07 14.95 -32.30
N LEU A 420 -28.75 14.85 -32.29
CA LEU A 420 -27.87 16.02 -32.28
C LEU A 420 -27.86 16.65 -33.68
N LEU A 421 -28.14 17.95 -33.74
CA LEU A 421 -27.99 18.74 -34.96
C LEU A 421 -26.56 19.24 -35.09
N ARG A 422 -26.00 19.12 -36.30
CA ARG A 422 -24.82 19.88 -36.69
C ARG A 422 -25.19 21.35 -36.88
N LEU A 423 -24.24 22.23 -36.58
CA LEU A 423 -24.35 23.67 -36.79
C LEU A 423 -23.38 24.09 -37.89
N GLU A 424 -23.89 24.57 -39.02
CA GLU A 424 -23.08 24.95 -40.18
C GLU A 424 -22.15 23.82 -40.64
N GLY A 425 -22.63 22.58 -40.65
CA GLY A 425 -21.87 21.38 -40.99
C GLY A 425 -20.96 20.83 -39.89
N HIS A 426 -20.82 21.52 -38.76
CA HIS A 426 -19.93 21.14 -37.66
C HIS A 426 -20.68 20.40 -36.56
N ALA A 427 -20.14 19.25 -36.13
CA ALA A 427 -20.66 18.53 -34.98
C ALA A 427 -20.24 19.20 -33.66
N ALA A 428 -21.06 19.02 -32.62
CA ALA A 428 -20.67 19.32 -31.24
C ALA A 428 -19.65 18.27 -30.80
N ASP A 429 -18.36 18.56 -30.94
CA ASP A 429 -17.29 17.70 -30.46
C ASP A 429 -16.04 18.49 -30.09
N SER A 430 -15.07 17.78 -29.52
CA SER A 430 -13.80 18.37 -29.07
C SER A 430 -12.94 18.93 -30.20
N GLU A 431 -13.04 18.39 -31.42
CA GLU A 431 -12.21 18.76 -32.55
C GLU A 431 -12.67 20.09 -33.12
N THR A 432 -13.96 20.24 -33.38
CA THR A 432 -14.57 21.47 -33.92
C THR A 432 -14.49 22.62 -32.92
N VAL A 433 -14.58 22.34 -31.62
CA VAL A 433 -14.38 23.33 -30.56
C VAL A 433 -12.93 23.82 -30.51
N ARG A 434 -11.94 22.92 -30.62
CA ARG A 434 -10.52 23.30 -30.69
C ARG A 434 -10.18 24.06 -31.96
N ALA A 435 -10.83 23.72 -33.08
CA ALA A 435 -10.69 24.43 -34.34
C ALA A 435 -11.38 25.82 -34.34
N GLY A 436 -12.20 26.11 -33.31
CA GLY A 436 -12.95 27.37 -33.22
C GLY A 436 -14.11 27.48 -34.20
N THR A 437 -14.53 26.37 -34.81
CA THR A 437 -15.57 26.34 -35.85
C THR A 437 -16.96 26.03 -35.28
N TYR A 438 -17.04 25.44 -34.09
CA TYR A 438 -18.31 25.16 -33.42
C TYR A 438 -18.66 26.24 -32.37
N PRO A 439 -19.81 26.93 -32.49
CA PRO A 439 -20.08 28.15 -31.75
C PRO A 439 -20.65 27.93 -30.35
N PHE A 440 -21.25 26.76 -30.07
CA PHE A 440 -22.02 26.53 -28.85
C PHE A 440 -21.18 25.85 -27.77
N ARG A 441 -20.31 26.65 -27.15
CA ARG A 441 -19.38 26.22 -26.09
C ARG A 441 -19.22 27.31 -25.04
N ALA A 442 -18.83 26.94 -23.84
CA ALA A 442 -18.48 27.90 -22.79
C ALA A 442 -17.35 27.37 -21.92
N THR A 443 -16.52 28.30 -21.43
CA THR A 443 -15.66 28.00 -20.28
C THR A 443 -16.55 27.93 -19.05
N GLU A 444 -16.39 26.85 -18.31
CA GLU A 444 -17.04 26.58 -17.05
C GLU A 444 -16.17 27.12 -15.92
N TYR A 445 -16.81 27.71 -14.93
CA TYR A 445 -16.11 28.36 -13.82
C TYR A 445 -16.62 27.82 -12.49
N ALA A 446 -15.70 27.54 -11.58
CA ALA A 446 -15.97 27.44 -10.15
C ALA A 446 -15.77 28.80 -9.50
N TYR A 447 -16.66 29.16 -8.58
CA TYR A 447 -16.63 30.42 -7.87
C TYR A 447 -16.58 30.20 -6.37
N THR A 448 -15.74 30.98 -5.70
CA THR A 448 -15.78 31.18 -4.24
C THR A 448 -16.14 32.62 -3.92
N TYR A 449 -16.70 32.86 -2.74
CA TYR A 449 -16.80 34.22 -2.22
C TYR A 449 -15.46 34.58 -1.57
N GLY A 450 -14.86 35.68 -2.02
CA GLY A 450 -13.53 36.07 -1.57
C GLY A 450 -12.48 34.97 -1.80
N SER A 451 -11.46 34.98 -0.94
CA SER A 451 -10.44 33.95 -0.91
C SER A 451 -10.65 33.08 0.34
N PRO A 452 -11.09 31.82 0.20
CA PRO A 452 -11.22 30.93 1.34
C PRO A 452 -9.84 30.66 1.98
N PRO A 453 -9.78 30.34 3.29
CA PRO A 453 -8.53 29.93 3.94
C PRO A 453 -7.89 28.76 3.18
N ALA A 454 -6.56 28.76 3.04
CA ALA A 454 -5.85 27.81 2.19
C ALA A 454 -6.04 26.34 2.61
N ASP A 455 -6.25 26.10 3.90
CA ASP A 455 -6.49 24.80 4.53
C ASP A 455 -7.98 24.43 4.63
N SER A 456 -8.87 25.24 4.04
CA SER A 456 -10.31 24.99 4.06
C SER A 456 -10.76 24.08 2.92
N LEU A 457 -11.83 23.33 3.16
CA LEU A 457 -12.42 22.42 2.17
C LEU A 457 -12.78 23.09 0.83
N PRO A 458 -13.34 24.31 0.76
CA PRO A 458 -13.51 25.01 -0.53
C PRO A 458 -12.20 25.23 -1.30
N ALA A 459 -11.12 25.62 -0.62
CA ALA A 459 -9.83 25.88 -1.25
C ALA A 459 -9.18 24.60 -1.77
N GLU A 460 -9.16 23.56 -0.95
CA GLU A 460 -8.61 22.25 -1.32
C GLU A 460 -9.43 21.57 -2.43
N PHE A 461 -10.77 21.71 -2.40
CA PHE A 461 -11.63 21.21 -3.47
C PHE A 461 -11.38 21.94 -4.80
N LEU A 462 -11.20 23.27 -4.80
CA LEU A 462 -10.78 24.00 -6.01
C LEU A 462 -9.42 23.50 -6.54
N GLY A 463 -8.47 23.22 -5.64
CA GLY A 463 -7.20 22.59 -5.99
C GLY A 463 -7.39 21.23 -6.66
N TYR A 464 -8.28 20.40 -6.10
CA TYR A 464 -8.61 19.07 -6.65
C TYR A 464 -9.29 19.16 -8.02
N LEU A 465 -10.13 20.17 -8.27
CA LEU A 465 -10.73 20.40 -9.60
C LEU A 465 -9.67 20.62 -10.70
N SER A 466 -8.52 21.18 -10.33
CA SER A 466 -7.38 21.36 -11.23
C SER A 466 -6.50 20.11 -11.36
N ASP A 467 -6.68 19.10 -10.50
CA ASP A 467 -5.88 17.88 -10.49
C ASP A 467 -6.27 16.90 -11.62
N GLY A 468 -5.35 16.00 -11.95
CA GLY A 468 -5.52 14.99 -12.99
C GLY A 468 -6.74 14.09 -12.78
N ALA A 469 -7.12 13.80 -11.54
CA ALA A 469 -8.30 12.99 -11.21
C ALA A 469 -9.60 13.67 -11.66
N ALA A 470 -9.91 14.86 -11.15
CA ALA A 470 -11.10 15.62 -11.52
C ALA A 470 -11.13 15.95 -13.02
N GLN A 471 -9.98 16.30 -13.60
CA GLN A 471 -9.88 16.58 -15.04
C GLN A 471 -10.16 15.34 -15.91
N ARG A 472 -9.90 14.12 -15.43
CA ARG A 472 -10.36 12.89 -16.13
C ARG A 472 -11.88 12.75 -16.08
N VAL A 473 -12.50 13.01 -14.92
CA VAL A 473 -13.95 12.93 -14.77
C VAL A 473 -14.66 13.96 -15.66
N LEU A 474 -14.14 15.18 -15.74
CA LEU A 474 -14.65 16.20 -16.67
C LEU A 474 -14.61 15.70 -18.13
N ARG A 475 -13.50 15.07 -18.54
CA ARG A 475 -13.37 14.50 -19.90
C ARG A 475 -14.32 13.32 -20.15
N SER A 476 -14.56 12.45 -19.17
CA SER A 476 -15.50 11.33 -19.35
C SER A 476 -16.94 11.81 -19.53
N HIS A 477 -17.26 12.99 -19.01
CA HIS A 477 -18.54 13.67 -19.19
C HIS A 477 -18.58 14.61 -20.42
N GLY A 478 -17.57 14.57 -21.29
CA GLY A 478 -17.56 15.31 -22.56
C GLY A 478 -17.05 16.74 -22.49
N HIS A 479 -16.51 17.18 -21.35
CA HIS A 479 -15.89 18.50 -21.21
C HIS A 479 -14.41 18.47 -21.62
N LEU A 480 -13.91 19.59 -22.11
CA LEU A 480 -12.48 19.77 -22.35
C LEU A 480 -11.80 20.25 -21.07
N SER A 481 -10.62 19.70 -20.80
CA SER A 481 -9.79 20.07 -19.65
C SER A 481 -9.10 21.41 -19.89
N CYS A 482 -9.10 22.31 -18.90
CA CYS A 482 -8.25 23.51 -18.90
C CYS A 482 -6.79 23.18 -18.51
N ALA A 483 -6.54 22.01 -17.92
CA ALA A 483 -5.19 21.61 -17.49
C ALA A 483 -4.22 21.39 -18.66
N GLY A 484 -3.01 21.95 -18.54
CA GLY A 484 -1.90 21.86 -19.49
C GLY A 484 -1.77 23.05 -20.46
N LEU A 485 -0.53 23.40 -20.83
CA LEU A 485 -0.18 24.61 -21.59
C LEU A 485 -0.92 24.78 -22.94
N ARG A 486 -1.26 23.70 -23.63
CA ARG A 486 -2.03 23.76 -24.89
C ARG A 486 -3.54 23.88 -24.67
N SER A 487 -4.03 23.48 -23.50
CA SER A 487 -5.46 23.49 -23.15
C SER A 487 -5.86 24.79 -22.44
N ALA A 488 -4.91 25.46 -21.78
CA ALA A 488 -5.07 26.78 -21.16
C ALA A 488 -5.22 27.95 -22.15
N GLN A 489 -5.30 27.67 -23.47
CA GLN A 489 -5.71 28.64 -24.50
C GLN A 489 -7.18 28.44 -24.93
N LEU A 490 -7.78 27.30 -24.55
CA LEU A 490 -9.20 27.01 -24.78
C LEU A 490 -10.08 27.66 -23.71
N CYS A 491 -9.50 27.74 -22.51
CA CYS A 491 -9.88 28.58 -21.38
C CYS A 491 -8.99 29.84 -21.41
#